data_AF-W4Q4T1-F1
#
_entry.id   AF-W4Q4T1-F1
#
_cell.length_a   1.000
_cell.length_b   1.000
_cell.length_c   1.000
_cell.angle_alpha   90.00
_cell.angle_beta   90.00
_cell.angle_gamma   90.00
#
_symmetry.space_group_name_H-M   'P 1'
#
loop_
_entity.id
_entity.type
_entity.pdbx_description
1 polymer ?
#
loop_
_entity_poly.entity_id
_entity_poly.type
_entity_poly.pdbx_seq_one_letter_code
_entity_poly.pdbx_strand_id
1 'polypeptide(L)'
;MMSNSPLKSPGLAAVLSALWCGLGQIYNGQIGKGIAFMIIQFINALLMIIIIGFITYPIMWIWGMVDAYRQAEELNRQSSN
;
A
#
# COMPACT_ATOMS: atom_id res chain seq x y z
N MET A 1 -18.27 -18.09 -14.93
CA MET A 1 -16.82 -18.39 -15.00
C MET A 1 -16.21 -17.85 -13.72
N MET A 2 -15.98 -18.69 -12.72
CA MET A 2 -15.32 -18.28 -11.47
C MET A 2 -13.84 -18.06 -11.78
N SER A 3 -13.45 -16.80 -11.92
CA SER A 3 -12.05 -16.39 -11.95
C SER A 3 -11.50 -16.61 -10.55
N ASN A 4 -10.91 -17.78 -10.28
CA ASN A 4 -10.07 -18.01 -9.11
C ASN A 4 -8.86 -17.07 -9.21
N SER A 5 -9.01 -15.85 -8.71
CA SER A 5 -7.88 -14.95 -8.51
C SER A 5 -6.95 -15.61 -7.48
N PRO A 6 -5.66 -15.80 -7.78
CA PRO A 6 -4.74 -16.46 -6.86
C PRO A 6 -4.66 -15.69 -5.56
N LEU A 7 -4.77 -16.40 -4.43
CA LEU A 7 -4.62 -15.86 -3.07
C LEU A 7 -3.36 -14.98 -3.02
N LYS A 8 -3.57 -13.68 -2.74
CA LYS A 8 -2.50 -12.68 -2.63
C LYS A 8 -1.87 -12.80 -1.24
N SER A 9 -0.55 -12.80 -1.14
CA SER A 9 0.11 -12.83 0.18
C SER A 9 0.03 -11.46 0.86
N PRO A 10 -0.70 -11.28 1.98
CA PRO A 10 -0.83 -10.00 2.66
C PRO A 10 0.50 -9.52 3.25
N GLY A 11 1.32 -10.47 3.71
CA GLY A 11 2.67 -10.19 4.17
C GLY A 11 3.57 -9.67 3.04
N LEU A 12 3.46 -10.24 1.83
CA LEU A 12 4.22 -9.76 0.68
C LEU A 12 3.74 -8.37 0.23
N ALA A 13 2.42 -8.11 0.25
CA ALA A 13 1.87 -6.77 -0.03
C ALA A 13 2.35 -5.72 0.97
N ALA A 14 2.43 -6.08 2.26
CA ALA A 14 2.96 -5.20 3.31
C ALA A 14 4.46 -4.92 3.13
N VAL A 15 5.27 -5.95 2.84
CA VAL A 15 6.70 -5.79 2.56
C VAL A 15 6.92 -4.98 1.28
N LEU A 16 6.08 -5.14 0.24
CA LEU A 16 6.16 -4.31 -0.97
C LEU A 16 5.84 -2.84 -0.67
N SER A 17 4.81 -2.55 0.12
CA SER A 17 4.54 -1.18 0.59
C SER A 17 5.65 -0.64 1.50
N ALA A 18 6.31 -1.51 2.28
CA ALA A 18 7.43 -1.13 3.14
C ALA A 18 8.68 -0.77 2.32
N LEU A 19 8.96 -1.53 1.25
CA LEU A 19 10.06 -1.25 0.32
C LEU A 19 9.83 0.06 -0.42
N TRP A 20 8.58 0.34 -0.85
CA TRP A 20 8.23 1.60 -1.49
C TRP A 20 6.71 1.84 -1.48
N CYS A 21 6.32 3.01 -0.99
CA CYS A 21 4.92 3.37 -0.76
C CYS A 21 4.13 3.33 -2.07
N GLY A 22 3.06 2.52 -2.12
CA GLY A 22 2.24 2.31 -3.31
C GLY A 22 2.49 0.98 -4.06
N LEU A 23 3.61 0.27 -3.82
CA LEU A 23 3.86 -1.03 -4.47
C LEU A 23 2.94 -2.14 -3.95
N GLY A 24 2.60 -2.14 -2.66
CA GLY A 24 1.63 -3.10 -2.11
C GLY A 24 0.23 -2.93 -2.71
N GLN A 25 -0.19 -1.68 -2.96
CA GLN A 25 -1.46 -1.35 -3.63
C GLN A 25 -1.46 -1.85 -5.09
N ILE A 26 -0.36 -1.66 -5.83
CA ILE A 26 -0.20 -2.16 -7.20
C ILE A 26 -0.20 -3.69 -7.23
N TYR A 27 0.48 -4.34 -6.27
CA TYR A 27 0.47 -5.80 -6.12
C TYR A 27 -0.94 -6.35 -5.87
N ASN A 28 -1.76 -5.63 -5.11
CA ASN A 28 -3.17 -5.95 -4.88
C ASN A 28 -4.07 -5.66 -6.09
N GLY A 29 -3.52 -5.22 -7.24
CA GLY A 29 -4.29 -4.88 -8.43
C GLY A 29 -4.93 -3.48 -8.38
N GLN A 30 -4.67 -2.71 -7.33
CA GLN A 30 -5.23 -1.37 -7.11
C GLN A 30 -4.27 -0.29 -7.62
N ILE A 31 -4.02 -0.27 -8.92
CA ILE A 31 -3.03 0.61 -9.55
C ILE A 31 -3.32 2.10 -9.27
N GLY A 32 -4.59 2.53 -9.39
CA GLY A 32 -4.98 3.92 -9.14
C GLY A 32 -4.68 4.39 -7.72
N LYS A 33 -4.95 3.56 -6.71
CA LYS A 33 -4.59 3.86 -5.31
C LYS A 33 -3.08 3.82 -5.09
N GLY A 34 -2.37 2.89 -5.71
CA GLY A 34 -0.91 2.83 -5.63
C GLY A 34 -0.22 4.08 -6.16
N ILE A 35 -0.69 4.61 -7.30
CA ILE A 35 -0.21 5.87 -7.86
C ILE A 35 -0.53 7.04 -6.92
N ALA A 36 -1.73 7.10 -6.34
CA ALA A 36 -2.07 8.14 -5.37
C ALA A 36 -1.13 8.13 -4.14
N PHE A 37 -0.83 6.94 -3.59
CA PHE A 37 0.14 6.79 -2.50
C PHE A 37 1.55 7.24 -2.90
N MET A 38 2.01 6.92 -4.12
CA MET A 38 3.31 7.38 -4.61
C MET A 38 3.39 8.91 -4.72
N ILE A 39 2.34 9.56 -5.23
CA ILE A 39 2.27 11.03 -5.34
C ILE A 39 2.28 11.67 -3.95
N ILE A 40 1.50 11.13 -3.01
CA ILE A 40 1.45 11.61 -1.61
C ILE A 40 2.81 11.44 -0.93
N GLN A 41 3.49 10.32 -1.17
CA GLN A 41 4.82 10.08 -0.59
C GLN A 41 5.88 11.00 -1.20
N PHE A 42 5.78 11.29 -2.50
CA PHE A 42 6.65 12.25 -3.18
C PHE A 42 6.48 13.68 -2.63
N ILE A 43 5.24 14.11 -2.42
CA ILE A 43 4.93 15.39 -1.77
C ILE A 43 5.46 15.41 -0.33
N ASN A 44 5.28 14.33 0.43
CA ASN A 44 5.83 14.21 1.79
C ASN A 44 7.37 14.24 1.81
N ALA A 45 8.03 13.65 0.81
CA ALA A 45 9.49 13.70 0.67
C ALA A 45 9.99 15.14 0.38
N LEU A 46 9.26 15.90 -0.45
CA LEU A 46 9.54 17.33 -0.66
C LEU A 46 9.31 18.16 0.61
N LEU A 47 8.28 17.83 1.40
CA LEU A 47 7.99 18.43 2.71
C LEU A 47 8.99 18.04 3.81
N MET A 48 9.82 17.01 3.60
CA MET A 48 10.83 16.54 4.55
C MET A 48 11.95 17.56 4.82
N ILE A 49 12.09 18.58 3.96
CA ILE A 49 12.96 19.75 4.16
C ILE A 49 12.50 20.58 5.38
N ILE A 50 11.23 20.46 5.75
CA ILE A 50 10.64 21.07 6.94
C ILE A 50 10.55 19.98 8.02
N ILE A 51 10.91 20.28 9.28
CA ILE A 51 10.88 19.33 10.43
C ILE A 51 9.55 18.55 10.52
N ILE A 52 8.45 19.14 10.04
CA ILE A 52 7.13 18.52 9.95
C ILE A 52 7.18 17.19 9.17
N GLY A 53 7.88 17.13 8.04
CA GLY A 53 7.97 15.92 7.22
C GLY A 53 8.67 14.75 7.92
N PHE A 54 9.47 15.00 8.96
CA PHE A 54 10.12 13.95 9.74
C PHE A 54 9.12 13.12 10.58
N ILE A 55 7.96 13.69 10.93
CA ILE A 55 6.91 13.01 11.70
C ILE A 55 5.84 12.43 10.77
N THR A 56 5.41 13.19 9.74
CA THR A 56 4.38 12.72 8.81
C THR A 56 4.84 11.57 7.94
N TYR A 57 6.13 11.52 7.56
CA TYR A 57 6.67 10.46 6.70
C TYR A 57 6.58 9.05 7.33
N PRO A 58 7.06 8.79 8.57
CA PRO A 58 6.93 7.48 9.20
C PRO A 58 5.47 7.11 9.49
N ILE A 59 4.61 8.06 9.86
CA ILE A 59 3.18 7.81 10.09
C ILE A 59 2.50 7.33 8.81
N MET A 60 2.70 8.05 7.70
CA MET A 60 2.14 7.68 6.40
C MET A 60 2.71 6.35 5.89
N TRP A 61 3.99 6.08 6.14
CA TRP A 61 4.62 4.82 5.75
C TRP A 61 4.02 3.61 6.48
N ILE A 62 3.86 3.70 7.81
CA ILE A 62 3.19 2.64 8.61
C ILE A 62 1.74 2.49 8.17
N TRP A 63 1.03 3.59 7.92
CA TRP A 63 -0.36 3.54 7.48
C TRP A 63 -0.50 2.87 6.10
N GLY A 64 0.40 3.16 5.16
CA GLY A 64 0.45 2.52 3.84
C GLY A 64 0.75 1.02 3.90
N MET A 65 1.55 0.56 4.88
CA MET A 65 1.74 -0.87 5.15
C MET A 65 0.45 -1.53 5.65
N VAL A 66 -0.21 -0.92 6.63
CA VAL A 66 -1.45 -1.45 7.23
C VAL A 66 -2.58 -1.50 6.19
N ASP A 67 -2.72 -0.47 5.35
CA ASP A 67 -3.73 -0.45 4.30
C ASP A 67 -3.47 -1.54 3.25
N ALA A 68 -2.23 -1.70 2.80
CA ALA A 68 -1.87 -2.75 1.83
C ALA A 68 -2.12 -4.17 2.38
N TYR A 69 -1.86 -4.39 3.68
CA TYR A 69 -2.17 -5.65 4.35
C TYR A 69 -3.69 -5.92 4.39
N ARG A 70 -4.47 -4.95 4.90
CA ARG A 70 -5.93 -5.09 5.02
C ARG A 70 -6.60 -5.30 3.67
N GLN A 71 -6.12 -4.62 2.63
CA GLN A 71 -6.69 -4.78 1.30
C GLN A 71 -6.32 -6.09 0.63
N ALA A 72 -5.13 -6.65 0.91
CA ALA A 72 -4.80 -8.01 0.47
C ALA A 72 -5.68 -9.06 1.17
N GLU A 73 -5.92 -8.89 2.47
CA GLU A 73 -6.80 -9.77 3.26
C GLU A 73 -8.26 -9.72 2.79
N GLU A 74 -8.79 -8.51 2.52
CA GLU A 74 -10.15 -8.33 2.00
C GLU A 74 -10.33 -8.97 0.61
N LEU A 75 -9.34 -8.83 -0.28
CA LEU A 75 -9.36 -9.47 -1.60
C LEU A 75 -9.35 -11.00 -1.51
N ASN A 76 -8.58 -11.56 -0.56
CA ASN A 76 -8.57 -13.00 -0.31
C ASN A 76 -9.91 -13.49 0.23
N ARG A 77 -10.54 -12.74 1.14
CA ARG A 77 -11.85 -13.05 1.71
C ARG A 77 -12.98 -12.96 0.68
N GLN A 78 -12.90 -12.03 -0.27
CA GLN A 78 -13.86 -11.95 -1.38
C GLN A 78 -13.68 -13.07 -2.40
N SER A 79 -12.46 -13.61 -2.55
CA SER A 79 -12.18 -14.72 -3.45
C SER A 79 -12.60 -16.09 -2.89
N SER A 80 -12.92 -16.20 -1.59
CA SER A 80 -13.35 -17.45 -0.94
C SER A 80 -14.86 -17.58 -0.69
N ASN A 81 -15.67 -16.60 -1.11
CA ASN A 81 -17.14 -16.61 -1.03
C ASN A 81 -17.75 -16.65 -2.44
#